data_AF-A0A6D0F963-F1
#
_entry.id   AF-A0A6D0F963-F1
#
_cell.length_a   1.000
_cell.length_b   1.000
_cell.length_c   1.000
_cell.angle_alpha   90.00
_cell.angle_beta   90.00
_cell.angle_gamma   90.00
#
_symmetry.space_group_name_H-M   'P 1'
#
loop_
_entity.id
_entity.type
_entity.pdbx_description
1 polymer ?
#
loop_
_entity_poly.entity_id
_entity_poly.type
_entity_poly.pdbx_seq_one_letter_code
_entity_poly.pdbx_strand_id
1 'polypeptide(L)'
;MQPSPAMQALIEQIYHIFRRYPVPQKFVVCCEYCLSQQEQKVLRSTSLRAISYSLINAWNSSPGPDPQNSDEVRYFLPRLLEFVAQGQFDNIHEVFSLRRINLASKENWREDEWKILQRFACQYMTDWVSGDEAVELQYMLEMFFRADIALAPLLDAINS
;
A
#
# COMPACT_ATOMS: atom_id res chain seq x y z
N MET A 1 1.08 -10.11 11.20
CA MET A 1 2.56 -10.26 11.22
C MET A 1 3.26 -9.14 12.00
N GLN A 2 4.28 -9.44 12.81
CA GLN A 2 5.19 -8.40 13.31
C GLN A 2 6.29 -8.16 12.27
N PRO A 3 6.47 -6.93 11.74
CA PRO A 3 7.48 -6.68 10.71
C PRO A 3 8.89 -6.99 11.21
N SER A 4 9.68 -7.71 10.40
CA SER A 4 11.10 -7.95 10.69
C SER A 4 11.89 -6.63 10.79
N PRO A 5 13.09 -6.62 11.41
CA PRO A 5 13.95 -5.43 11.39
C PRO A 5 14.28 -4.93 9.98
N ALA A 6 14.42 -5.86 9.01
CA ALA A 6 14.63 -5.52 7.61
C ALA A 6 13.41 -4.83 7.00
N MET A 7 12.20 -5.33 7.27
CA MET A 7 10.95 -4.71 6.84
C MET A 7 10.75 -3.33 7.49
N GLN A 8 11.05 -3.17 8.78
CA GLN A 8 10.98 -1.87 9.46
C GLN A 8 11.90 -0.84 8.79
N ALA A 9 13.14 -1.22 8.44
CA ALA A 9 14.06 -0.34 7.73
C ALA A 9 13.58 0.03 6.31
N LEU A 10 12.88 -0.86 5.62
CA LEU A 10 12.24 -0.58 4.34
C LEU A 10 11.07 0.39 4.49
N ILE A 11 10.23 0.23 5.51
CA ILE A 11 9.13 1.16 5.81
C ILE A 11 9.68 2.58 6.00
N GLU A 12 10.76 2.77 6.77
CA GLU A 12 11.40 4.09 6.91
C GLU A 12 11.90 4.67 5.58
N GLN A 13 12.48 3.83 4.72
CA GLN A 13 12.92 4.26 3.37
C GLN A 13 11.74 4.66 2.48
N ILE A 14 10.64 3.91 2.54
CA ILE A 14 9.40 4.20 1.82
C ILE A 14 8.87 5.57 2.26
N TYR A 15 8.72 5.80 3.56
CA TYR A 15 8.32 7.12 4.09
C TYR A 15 9.25 8.23 3.60
N HIS A 16 10.56 8.00 3.59
CA HIS A 16 11.53 8.98 3.11
C HIS A 16 11.39 9.30 1.61
N ILE A 17 11.19 8.29 0.76
CA ILE A 17 11.05 8.47 -0.70
C ILE A 17 9.76 9.23 -1.02
N PHE A 18 8.64 8.82 -0.43
CA PHE A 18 7.32 9.33 -0.75
C PHE A 18 6.94 10.63 -0.02
N ARG A 19 7.72 11.11 0.96
CA ARG A 19 7.46 12.41 1.66
C ARG A 19 7.40 13.63 0.74
N ARG A 20 7.85 13.50 -0.51
CA ARG A 20 7.82 14.56 -1.53
C ARG A 20 6.40 14.90 -2.01
N TYR A 21 5.46 13.97 -1.86
CA TYR A 21 4.09 14.17 -2.30
C TYR A 21 3.33 14.99 -1.25
N PRO A 22 2.65 16.07 -1.65
CA PRO A 22 1.93 16.91 -0.71
C PRO A 22 0.67 16.19 -0.20
N VAL A 23 0.18 16.64 0.96
CA VAL A 23 -1.12 16.23 1.48
C VAL A 23 -2.21 16.52 0.43
N PRO A 24 -3.02 15.52 0.02
CA PRO A 24 -4.08 15.72 -0.95
C PRO A 24 -5.09 16.76 -0.46
N GLN A 25 -5.32 17.80 -1.26
CA GLN A 25 -6.22 18.89 -0.88
C GLN A 25 -7.70 18.53 -1.08
N LYS A 26 -7.98 17.60 -1.98
CA LYS A 26 -9.32 17.11 -2.33
C LYS A 26 -9.22 15.62 -2.63
N PHE A 27 -10.27 14.88 -2.28
CA PHE A 27 -10.45 13.50 -2.68
C PHE A 27 -11.55 13.45 -3.72
N VAL A 28 -11.31 12.80 -4.85
CA VAL A 28 -12.36 12.51 -5.82
C VAL A 28 -12.89 11.12 -5.48
N VAL A 29 -14.03 11.08 -4.80
CA VAL A 29 -14.72 9.84 -4.40
C VAL A 29 -16.10 9.78 -5.06
N CYS A 30 -16.60 8.57 -5.29
CA CYS A 30 -17.91 8.35 -5.94
C CYS A 30 -19.06 9.09 -5.23
N CYS A 31 -19.12 9.02 -3.90
CA CYS A 31 -20.11 9.72 -3.08
C CYS A 31 -19.68 9.80 -1.61
N GLU A 32 -20.43 10.56 -0.80
CA GLU A 32 -20.17 10.74 0.63
C GLU A 32 -20.36 9.47 1.48
N TYR A 33 -21.07 8.47 0.97
CA TYR A 33 -21.19 7.16 1.62
C TYR A 33 -19.94 6.29 1.43
N CYS A 34 -19.14 6.56 0.41
CA CYS A 34 -17.89 5.83 0.17
C CYS A 34 -16.72 6.41 0.97
N LEU A 35 -16.71 7.72 1.20
CA LEU A 35 -15.76 8.41 2.07
C LEU A 35 -16.37 9.75 2.49
N SER A 36 -16.82 9.83 3.74
CA SER A 36 -17.56 10.99 4.24
C SER A 36 -16.72 12.25 4.25
N GLN A 37 -17.37 13.42 4.24
CA GLN A 37 -16.66 14.70 4.34
C GLN A 37 -15.83 14.81 5.63
N GLN A 38 -16.31 14.18 6.71
CA GLN A 38 -15.60 14.14 7.98
C GLN A 38 -14.34 13.26 7.89
N GLU A 39 -14.43 12.06 7.32
CA GLU A 39 -13.26 11.19 7.09
C GLU A 39 -12.24 11.86 6.17
N GLN A 40 -12.68 12.49 5.09
CA GLN A 40 -11.82 13.28 4.21
C GLN A 40 -11.12 14.42 4.96
N LYS A 41 -11.84 15.13 5.85
CA LYS A 41 -11.25 16.18 6.67
C LYS A 41 -10.19 15.62 7.61
N VAL A 42 -10.47 14.49 8.27
CA VAL A 42 -9.51 13.82 9.16
C VAL A 42 -8.28 13.36 8.39
N LEU A 43 -8.44 12.78 7.19
CA LEU A 43 -7.31 12.38 6.34
C LEU A 43 -6.38 13.56 5.98
N ARG A 44 -6.95 14.77 5.76
CA ARG A 44 -6.15 15.97 5.47
C ARG A 44 -5.47 16.56 6.69
N SER A 45 -6.09 16.48 7.87
CA SER A 45 -5.57 17.11 9.08
C SER A 45 -4.67 16.20 9.91
N THR A 46 -4.62 14.91 9.62
CA THR A 46 -3.85 13.93 10.39
C THR A 46 -2.49 13.69 9.73
N SER A 47 -1.42 13.70 10.51
CA SER A 47 -0.10 13.34 10.01
C SER A 47 -0.12 11.92 9.44
N LEU A 48 0.56 11.67 8.32
CA LEU A 48 0.49 10.40 7.57
C LEU A 48 0.70 9.15 8.46
N ARG A 49 1.65 9.19 9.40
CA ARG A 49 1.93 8.08 10.34
C ARG A 49 0.88 7.90 11.43
N ALA A 50 0.08 8.93 11.72
CA ALA A 50 -0.97 8.87 12.73
C ALA A 50 -2.33 8.44 12.16
N ILE A 51 -2.46 8.30 10.84
CA ILE A 51 -3.71 7.86 10.22
C ILE A 51 -4.01 6.42 10.67
N SER A 52 -5.22 6.18 11.17
CA SER A 52 -5.63 4.84 11.59
C SER A 52 -5.79 3.89 10.41
N TYR A 53 -5.72 2.59 10.69
CA TYR A 53 -5.98 1.57 9.69
C TYR A 53 -7.37 1.71 9.10
N SER A 54 -8.40 1.87 9.95
CA SER A 54 -9.79 2.05 9.54
C SER A 54 -9.95 3.18 8.50
N LEU A 55 -9.26 4.29 8.70
CA LEU A 55 -9.37 5.46 7.83
C LEU A 55 -8.59 5.30 6.52
N ILE A 56 -7.39 4.70 6.56
CA ILE A 56 -6.67 4.31 5.33
C ILE A 56 -7.45 3.26 4.55
N ASN A 57 -8.04 2.29 5.24
CA ASN A 57 -8.82 1.23 4.60
C ASN A 57 -10.10 1.79 3.97
N ALA A 58 -10.81 2.71 4.65
CA ALA A 58 -11.96 3.41 4.07
C ALA A 58 -11.57 4.15 2.78
N TRP A 59 -10.46 4.90 2.79
CA TRP A 59 -9.92 5.51 1.58
C TRP A 59 -9.56 4.47 0.52
N ASN A 60 -8.77 3.46 0.85
CA ASN A 60 -8.33 2.44 -0.12
C ASN A 60 -9.54 1.73 -0.76
N SER A 61 -10.58 1.49 0.06
CA SER A 61 -11.83 0.81 -0.27
C SER A 61 -12.82 1.66 -1.08
N SER A 62 -12.77 2.98 -0.97
CA SER A 62 -13.70 3.87 -1.66
C SER A 62 -13.53 3.84 -3.19
N PRO A 63 -14.60 3.72 -3.98
CA PRO A 63 -14.53 3.91 -5.43
C PRO A 63 -14.10 5.35 -5.76
N GLY A 64 -13.18 5.47 -6.71
CA GLY A 64 -12.62 6.74 -7.19
C GLY A 64 -12.66 6.84 -8.71
N PRO A 65 -12.16 7.95 -9.29
CA PRO A 65 -12.05 8.10 -10.74
C PRO A 65 -11.07 7.08 -11.32
N ASP A 66 -11.22 6.80 -12.62
CA ASP A 66 -10.29 5.98 -13.40
C ASP A 66 -9.74 6.83 -14.55
N PRO A 67 -8.43 7.20 -14.56
CA PRO A 67 -7.42 6.82 -13.56
C PRO A 67 -7.54 7.62 -12.25
N GLN A 68 -7.03 7.03 -11.16
CA GLN A 68 -6.88 7.71 -9.88
C GLN A 68 -5.74 8.73 -9.92
N ASN A 69 -5.85 9.75 -9.07
CA ASN A 69 -4.78 10.72 -8.90
C ASN A 69 -3.52 10.03 -8.34
N SER A 70 -2.46 10.00 -9.13
CA SER A 70 -1.22 9.31 -8.76
C SER A 70 -0.50 9.97 -7.58
N ASP A 71 -0.56 11.29 -7.39
CA ASP A 71 0.02 11.95 -6.22
C ASP A 71 -0.74 11.57 -4.94
N GLU A 72 -2.06 11.43 -5.00
CA GLU A 72 -2.88 10.97 -3.87
C GLU A 72 -2.50 9.56 -3.45
N VAL A 73 -2.40 8.63 -4.41
CA VAL A 73 -1.97 7.26 -4.16
C VAL A 73 -0.57 7.24 -3.57
N ARG A 74 0.38 7.96 -4.18
CA ARG A 74 1.78 8.03 -3.72
C ARG A 74 1.92 8.67 -2.33
N TYR A 75 1.05 9.60 -1.95
CA TYR A 75 1.03 10.18 -0.60
C TYR A 75 0.61 9.17 0.47
N PHE A 76 -0.46 8.38 0.26
CA PHE A 76 -0.95 7.43 1.26
C PHE A 76 -0.21 6.09 1.25
N LEU A 77 0.51 5.79 0.16
CA LEU A 77 1.16 4.51 -0.04
C LEU A 77 2.10 4.08 1.11
N PRO A 78 2.92 4.95 1.73
CA PRO A 78 3.75 4.54 2.87
C PRO A 78 2.97 3.97 4.04
N ARG A 79 1.84 4.60 4.38
CA ARG A 79 1.00 4.16 5.50
C ARG A 79 0.24 2.88 5.17
N LEU A 80 -0.20 2.74 3.92
CA LEU A 80 -0.82 1.51 3.44
C LEU A 80 0.17 0.33 3.48
N LEU A 81 1.40 0.52 3.00
CA LEU A 81 2.44 -0.52 3.01
C LEU A 81 2.88 -0.90 4.43
N GLU A 82 2.94 0.06 5.34
CA GLU A 82 3.20 -0.20 6.77
C GLU A 82 2.12 -1.13 7.36
N PHE A 83 0.84 -0.92 7.05
CA PHE A 83 -0.24 -1.80 7.49
C PHE A 83 -0.23 -3.17 6.83
N VAL A 84 0.11 -3.24 5.53
CA VAL A 84 0.31 -4.51 4.83
C VAL A 84 1.43 -5.31 5.51
N ALA A 85 2.57 -4.69 5.81
CA ALA A 85 3.67 -5.36 6.52
C ALA A 85 3.31 -5.84 7.94
N GLN A 86 2.32 -5.21 8.58
CA GLN A 86 1.79 -5.63 9.88
C GLN A 86 0.73 -6.75 9.76
N GLY A 87 0.34 -7.11 8.54
CA GLY A 87 -0.73 -8.06 8.26
C GLY A 87 -2.11 -7.55 8.67
N GLN A 88 -2.35 -6.25 8.63
CA GLN A 88 -3.66 -5.67 8.95
C GLN A 88 -4.60 -5.76 7.74
N PHE A 89 -5.58 -6.68 7.82
CA PHE A 89 -6.60 -6.92 6.81
C PHE A 89 -7.98 -7.06 7.49
N ASP A 90 -8.88 -6.08 7.35
CA ASP A 90 -10.23 -6.12 7.97
C ASP A 90 -11.23 -7.03 7.19
N ASN A 91 -10.83 -8.24 6.80
CA ASN A 91 -11.65 -9.23 6.07
C ASN A 91 -12.02 -8.87 4.61
N ILE A 92 -11.42 -7.83 4.02
CA ILE A 92 -11.40 -7.65 2.56
C ILE A 92 -10.24 -8.48 2.04
N HIS A 93 -10.45 -9.28 0.99
CA HIS A 93 -9.42 -10.13 0.37
C HIS A 93 -8.09 -9.37 0.26
N GLU A 94 -7.04 -9.92 0.87
CA GLU A 94 -5.68 -9.39 0.98
C GLU A 94 -5.16 -8.91 -0.38
N VAL A 95 -5.58 -9.64 -1.42
CA VAL A 95 -5.46 -9.37 -2.85
C VAL A 95 -5.76 -7.92 -3.27
N PHE A 96 -6.70 -7.24 -2.60
CA PHE A 96 -7.10 -5.87 -2.95
C PHE A 96 -6.35 -4.79 -2.18
N SER A 97 -5.45 -5.15 -1.25
CA SER A 97 -4.79 -4.19 -0.36
C SER A 97 -3.98 -3.16 -1.13
N LEU A 98 -3.33 -3.55 -2.23
CA LEU A 98 -2.47 -2.68 -3.03
C LEU A 98 -3.09 -2.22 -4.36
N ARG A 99 -4.39 -2.43 -4.56
CA ARG A 99 -5.08 -2.19 -5.85
C ARG A 99 -4.95 -0.77 -6.39
N ARG A 100 -4.82 0.23 -5.52
CA ARG A 100 -4.75 1.64 -5.92
C ARG A 100 -3.47 1.98 -6.70
N ILE A 101 -2.41 1.17 -6.58
CA ILE A 101 -1.18 1.33 -7.37
C ILE A 101 -1.49 1.15 -8.87
N ASN A 102 -2.23 0.11 -9.24
CA ASN A 102 -2.61 -0.15 -10.64
C ASN A 102 -3.71 0.78 -11.15
N LEU A 103 -4.57 1.29 -10.27
CA LEU A 103 -5.60 2.27 -10.64
C LEU A 103 -5.05 3.68 -10.86
N ALA A 104 -3.82 3.97 -10.43
CA ALA A 104 -3.16 5.24 -10.68
C ALA A 104 -2.44 5.24 -12.05
N SER A 105 -2.37 6.40 -12.69
CA SER A 105 -1.47 6.55 -13.85
C SER A 105 -0.03 6.23 -13.44
N LYS A 106 0.62 5.39 -14.25
CA LYS A 106 2.03 5.00 -14.10
C LYS A 106 2.98 6.06 -14.69
N GLU A 107 2.44 7.03 -15.41
CA GLU A 107 3.22 8.16 -15.93
C GLU A 107 3.86 8.93 -14.77
N ASN A 108 5.13 9.28 -14.93
CA ASN A 108 5.91 10.06 -13.96
C ASN A 108 6.19 9.37 -12.61
N TRP A 109 5.92 8.07 -12.47
CA TRP A 109 6.49 7.30 -11.37
C TRP A 109 7.99 7.22 -11.53
N ARG A 110 8.71 7.49 -10.45
CA ARG A 110 10.17 7.51 -10.49
C ARG A 110 10.75 6.11 -10.34
N GLU A 111 11.96 5.94 -10.84
CA GLU A 111 12.67 4.67 -10.74
C GLU A 111 12.96 4.28 -9.28
N ASP A 112 13.24 5.25 -8.39
CA ASP A 112 13.44 5.00 -6.95
C ASP A 112 12.16 4.48 -6.27
N GLU A 113 10.99 4.89 -6.77
CA GLU A 113 9.69 4.46 -6.25
C GLU A 113 9.39 3.01 -6.63
N TRP A 114 9.55 2.64 -7.90
CA TRP A 114 9.38 1.24 -8.32
C TRP A 114 10.40 0.31 -7.67
N LYS A 115 11.66 0.74 -7.55
CA LYS A 115 12.70 -0.05 -6.89
C LYS A 115 12.39 -0.32 -5.42
N ILE A 116 11.89 0.67 -4.67
CA ILE A 116 11.57 0.45 -3.26
C ILE A 116 10.33 -0.44 -3.09
N LEU A 117 9.33 -0.33 -3.97
CA LEU A 117 8.17 -1.22 -3.96
C LEU A 117 8.53 -2.68 -4.26
N GLN A 118 9.41 -2.91 -5.23
CA GLN A 118 9.90 -4.26 -5.52
C GLN A 118 10.66 -4.84 -4.32
N ARG A 119 11.54 -4.06 -3.68
CA ARG A 119 12.28 -4.49 -2.48
C ARG A 119 11.35 -4.79 -1.31
N PHE A 120 10.32 -3.96 -1.10
CA PHE A 120 9.28 -4.20 -0.12
C PHE A 120 8.59 -5.54 -0.36
N ALA A 121 8.15 -5.80 -1.60
CA ALA A 121 7.45 -7.01 -1.95
C ALA A 121 8.32 -8.27 -1.77
N CYS A 122 9.59 -8.23 -2.17
CA CYS A 122 10.53 -9.33 -1.91
C CYS A 122 10.70 -9.59 -0.40
N GLN A 123 10.94 -8.54 0.41
CA GLN A 123 11.10 -8.71 1.85
C GLN A 123 9.82 -9.23 2.52
N TYR A 124 8.65 -8.76 2.06
CA TYR A 124 7.36 -9.24 2.55
C TYR A 124 7.22 -10.74 2.34
N MET A 125 7.58 -11.24 1.16
CA MET A 125 7.51 -12.67 0.85
C MET A 125 8.49 -13.48 1.70
N THR A 126 9.71 -12.99 1.92
CA THR A 126 10.69 -13.63 2.81
C THR A 126 10.19 -13.70 4.26
N ASP A 127 9.61 -12.61 4.76
CA ASP A 127 9.03 -12.56 6.11
C ASP A 127 7.81 -13.49 6.22
N TRP A 128 6.98 -13.57 5.17
CA TRP A 128 5.80 -14.44 5.11
C TRP A 128 6.16 -15.92 5.15
N VAL A 129 7.13 -16.39 4.34
CA VAL A 129 7.58 -17.80 4.38
C VAL A 129 8.22 -18.19 5.72
N SER A 130 8.86 -17.23 6.38
CA SER A 130 9.48 -17.45 7.69
C SER A 130 8.48 -17.52 8.84
N GLY A 131 7.21 -17.14 8.60
CA GLY A 131 6.15 -17.11 9.60
C GLY A 131 5.22 -18.33 9.54
N ASP A 132 4.47 -18.53 10.63
CA ASP A 132 3.43 -19.59 10.75
C ASP A 132 2.06 -19.18 10.15
N GLU A 133 1.99 -18.11 9.35
CA GLU A 133 0.71 -17.58 8.87
C GLU A 133 0.13 -18.45 7.72
N ALA A 134 -1.12 -18.90 7.90
CA ALA A 134 -1.84 -19.80 6.97
C ALA A 134 -2.50 -19.09 5.77
N VAL A 135 -1.99 -17.92 5.35
CA VAL A 135 -2.54 -17.26 4.15
C VAL A 135 -1.98 -17.94 2.91
N GLU A 136 -2.84 -18.32 1.96
CA GLU A 136 -2.38 -19.02 0.76
C GLU A 136 -1.41 -18.15 -0.07
N LEU A 137 -0.30 -18.74 -0.51
CA LEU A 137 0.70 -18.12 -1.40
C LEU A 137 0.05 -17.40 -2.59
N GLN A 138 -1.03 -17.97 -3.13
CA GLN A 138 -1.80 -17.39 -4.22
C GLN A 138 -2.28 -15.96 -3.91
N TYR A 139 -2.81 -15.71 -2.71
CA TYR A 139 -3.33 -14.39 -2.36
C TYR A 139 -2.23 -13.34 -2.25
N MET A 140 -1.06 -13.73 -1.73
CA MET A 140 0.10 -12.84 -1.65
C MET A 140 0.63 -12.48 -3.03
N LEU A 141 0.78 -13.46 -3.92
CA LEU A 141 1.19 -13.22 -5.31
C LEU A 141 0.17 -12.36 -6.06
N GLU A 142 -1.14 -12.62 -5.89
CA GLU A 142 -2.19 -11.85 -6.56
C GLU A 142 -2.23 -10.39 -6.07
N MET A 143 -2.00 -10.14 -4.78
CA MET A 143 -1.90 -8.79 -4.22
C MET A 143 -0.79 -7.97 -4.91
N PHE A 144 0.40 -8.55 -5.07
CA PHE A 144 1.52 -7.87 -5.72
C PHE A 144 1.37 -7.78 -7.24
N PHE A 145 0.82 -8.80 -7.88
CA PHE A 145 0.49 -8.78 -9.31
C PHE A 145 -0.46 -7.64 -9.65
N ARG A 146 -1.54 -7.47 -8.86
CA ARG A 146 -2.52 -6.40 -9.03
C ARG A 146 -1.96 -5.01 -8.74
N ALA A 147 -0.77 -4.92 -8.15
CA ALA A 147 -0.02 -3.68 -7.94
C ALA A 147 1.06 -3.45 -9.02
N ASP A 148 1.06 -4.25 -10.09
CA ASP A 148 2.08 -4.25 -11.15
C ASP A 148 3.52 -4.50 -10.66
N ILE A 149 3.66 -5.20 -9.55
CA ILE A 149 4.96 -5.66 -9.06
C ILE A 149 5.34 -6.94 -9.78
N ALA A 150 6.59 -7.01 -10.26
CA ALA A 150 7.07 -8.19 -10.97
C ALA A 150 7.12 -9.39 -10.01
N LEU A 151 6.49 -10.50 -10.39
CA LEU A 151 6.40 -11.69 -9.54
C LEU A 151 7.67 -12.55 -9.55
N ALA A 152 8.44 -12.56 -10.62
CA ALA A 152 9.64 -13.41 -10.71
C ALA A 152 10.64 -13.14 -9.55
N PRO A 153 11.00 -11.87 -9.24
CA PRO A 153 11.85 -11.59 -8.08
C PRO A 153 11.25 -11.98 -6.71
N LEU A 154 9.93 -12.06 -6.59
CA LEU A 154 9.26 -12.51 -5.36
C LEU A 154 9.43 -14.03 -5.18
N LEU A 155 9.31 -14.79 -6.27
CA LEU A 155 9.51 -16.24 -6.26
C LEU A 155 10.98 -16.59 -6.00
N ASP A 156 11.93 -15.83 -6.53
CA ASP A 156 13.35 -16.02 -6.22
C ASP A 156 13.64 -15.78 -4.72
N ALA A 157 13.02 -14.76 -4.13
CA ALA A 157 13.23 -14.38 -2.73
C ALA A 157 12.77 -15.42 -1.70
N ILE A 158 11.85 -16.32 -2.07
CA ILE A 158 11.34 -17.39 -1.19
C ILE A 158 12.01 -18.75 -1.42
N ASN A 159 12.77 -18.90 -2.50
CA ASN A 159 13.54 -20.11 -2.83
C ASN A 159 15.02 -20.01 -2.42
N SER A 160 15.42 -18.89 -1.82
CA SER A 160 16.80 -18.56 -1.41
C SER A 160 17.05 -18.94 0.05
#